data_AF-A0AAV0CP72-F1
#
_entry.id   AF-A0AAV0CP72-F1
#
_cell.length_a   1.000
_cell.length_b   1.000
_cell.length_c   1.000
_cell.angle_alpha   90.00
_cell.angle_beta   90.00
_cell.angle_gamma   90.00
#
_symmetry.space_group_name_H-M   'P 1'
#
loop_
_entity.id
_entity.type
_entity.pdbx_description
1 polymer ?
#
loop_
_entity_poly.entity_id
_entity_poly.type
_entity_poly.pdbx_seq_one_letter_code
_entity_poly.pdbx_strand_id
1 'polypeptide(L)'
;MRNRVLEIWKEKMGPDHKIARNNNSMQCHWHLIRSRVSKFVAMYEQLERCPRSGTNKEDLVIKALRLYEDFYATPFKFLHCWEILIKNPKWCSQFVTKTGASNKQGSDDGIPATLTESSNVIPENPIPPKETDNDGIVRPQGRKNCKDKKRRLHEEKGVVDALNKLQSTLEKQVDVNRESMEIRKQVLMKEIELKEKGQRRQNQNRIMNQDLSKLSPFVRASYEYMQAKILKEWDNDGLF
;
A
#
# COMPACT_ATOMS: atom_id res chain seq x y z
N MET A 1 -15.62 -3.20 -18.00
CA MET A 1 -14.66 -3.73 -17.00
C MET A 1 -15.39 -4.34 -15.80
N ARG A 2 -15.93 -3.53 -14.87
CA ARG A 2 -16.66 -4.01 -13.66
C ARG A 2 -17.59 -5.21 -13.95
N ASN A 3 -18.54 -5.04 -14.87
CA ASN A 3 -19.51 -6.08 -15.20
C ASN A 3 -18.83 -7.39 -15.69
N ARG A 4 -17.83 -7.32 -16.58
CA ARG A 4 -17.10 -8.50 -17.06
C ARG A 4 -16.40 -9.28 -15.94
N VAL A 5 -15.84 -8.59 -14.96
CA VAL A 5 -15.21 -9.24 -13.79
C VAL A 5 -16.27 -9.83 -12.86
N LEU A 6 -17.42 -9.17 -12.71
CA LEU A 6 -18.53 -9.67 -11.90
C LEU A 6 -19.24 -10.89 -12.52
N GLU A 7 -19.46 -10.92 -13.84
CA GLU A 7 -20.07 -12.08 -14.51
C GLU A 7 -19.17 -13.33 -14.41
N ILE A 8 -17.88 -13.18 -14.75
CA ILE A 8 -16.90 -14.26 -14.63
C ILE A 8 -16.72 -14.73 -13.19
N TRP A 9 -16.84 -13.82 -12.21
CA TRP A 9 -16.80 -14.19 -10.81
C TRP A 9 -18.05 -14.98 -10.36
N LYS A 10 -19.25 -14.64 -10.84
CA LYS A 10 -20.47 -15.44 -10.61
C LYS A 10 -20.32 -16.85 -11.20
N GLU A 11 -19.81 -16.94 -12.42
CA GLU A 11 -19.59 -18.19 -13.15
C GLU A 11 -18.62 -19.12 -12.39
N LYS A 12 -17.50 -18.57 -11.87
CA LYS A 12 -16.45 -19.34 -11.17
C LYS A 12 -16.75 -19.72 -9.72
N MET A 13 -17.66 -19.02 -9.01
CA MET A 13 -17.94 -19.30 -7.59
C MET A 13 -19.03 -20.36 -7.34
N GLY A 14 -19.72 -20.82 -8.40
CA GLY A 14 -20.74 -21.85 -8.31
C GLY A 14 -22.07 -21.39 -7.67
N PRO A 15 -23.10 -22.24 -7.72
CA PRO A 15 -24.46 -21.90 -7.26
C PRO A 15 -24.58 -21.67 -5.74
N ASP A 16 -23.63 -22.17 -4.94
CA ASP A 16 -23.66 -22.06 -3.48
C ASP A 16 -23.35 -20.66 -2.95
N HIS A 17 -22.77 -19.78 -3.78
CA HIS A 17 -22.45 -18.42 -3.37
C HIS A 17 -23.70 -17.51 -3.39
N LYS A 18 -24.45 -17.50 -2.27
CA LYS A 18 -25.64 -16.64 -2.06
C LYS A 18 -25.34 -15.14 -2.15
N ILE A 19 -25.28 -14.61 -3.36
CA ILE A 19 -25.39 -13.17 -3.64
C ILE A 19 -26.86 -12.80 -3.48
N ALA A 20 -27.21 -12.10 -2.40
CA ALA A 20 -28.51 -11.43 -2.35
C ALA A 20 -28.61 -10.49 -3.57
N ARG A 21 -29.71 -10.56 -4.34
CA ARG A 21 -29.93 -9.82 -5.61
C ARG A 21 -30.11 -8.29 -5.43
N ASN A 22 -29.37 -7.68 -4.51
CA ASN A 22 -29.36 -6.27 -4.20
C ASN A 22 -28.10 -5.62 -4.80
N ASN A 23 -28.27 -4.50 -5.51
CA ASN A 23 -27.16 -3.70 -6.08
C ASN A 23 -26.09 -3.34 -5.03
N ASN A 24 -26.48 -3.13 -3.78
CA ASN A 24 -25.56 -2.85 -2.67
C ASN A 24 -24.60 -4.03 -2.42
N SER A 25 -25.08 -5.28 -2.50
CA SER A 25 -24.24 -6.48 -2.37
C SER A 25 -23.21 -6.53 -3.50
N MET A 26 -23.65 -6.29 -4.73
CA MET A 26 -22.78 -6.29 -5.92
C MET A 26 -21.68 -5.20 -5.84
N GLN A 27 -22.02 -4.02 -5.30
CA GLN A 27 -21.06 -2.93 -5.13
C GLN A 27 -20.06 -3.21 -4.00
N CYS A 28 -20.52 -3.65 -2.83
CA CYS A 28 -19.64 -4.10 -1.73
C CYS A 28 -18.69 -5.20 -2.20
N HIS A 29 -19.19 -6.15 -3.00
CA HIS A 29 -18.39 -7.23 -3.55
C HIS A 29 -17.35 -6.76 -4.57
N TRP A 30 -17.72 -5.82 -5.46
CA TRP A 30 -16.75 -5.17 -6.34
C TRP A 30 -15.64 -4.45 -5.56
N HIS A 31 -15.97 -3.78 -4.45
CA HIS A 31 -14.99 -3.15 -3.57
C HIS A 31 -14.07 -4.19 -2.90
N LEU A 32 -14.60 -5.35 -2.49
CA LEU A 32 -13.82 -6.47 -1.98
C LEU A 32 -12.84 -7.01 -3.03
N ILE A 33 -13.31 -7.35 -4.25
CA ILE A 33 -12.45 -7.82 -5.35
C ILE A 33 -11.36 -6.79 -5.63
N ARG A 34 -11.71 -5.50 -5.81
CA ARG A 34 -10.72 -4.44 -6.08
C ARG A 34 -9.70 -4.31 -4.95
N SER A 35 -10.11 -4.34 -3.69
CA SER A 35 -9.20 -4.26 -2.54
C SER A 35 -8.23 -5.45 -2.50
N ARG A 36 -8.76 -6.67 -2.70
CA ARG A 36 -7.97 -7.92 -2.68
C ARG A 36 -6.98 -7.99 -3.85
N VAL A 37 -7.43 -7.68 -5.07
CA VAL A 37 -6.59 -7.61 -6.27
C VAL A 37 -5.53 -6.50 -6.15
N SER A 38 -5.88 -5.33 -5.62
CA SER A 38 -4.92 -4.23 -5.43
C SER A 38 -3.75 -4.61 -4.53
N LYS A 39 -4.00 -5.42 -3.49
CA LYS A 39 -2.95 -5.93 -2.58
C LYS A 39 -2.05 -6.95 -3.28
N PHE A 40 -2.65 -7.86 -4.05
CA PHE A 40 -1.92 -8.84 -4.87
C PHE A 40 -1.04 -8.17 -5.93
N VAL A 41 -1.54 -7.12 -6.61
CA VAL A 41 -0.76 -6.34 -7.58
C VAL A 41 0.49 -5.74 -6.93
N ALA A 42 0.37 -5.11 -5.76
CA ALA A 42 1.54 -4.52 -5.08
C ALA A 42 2.62 -5.57 -4.73
N MET A 43 2.21 -6.76 -4.30
CA MET A 43 3.11 -7.90 -4.04
C MET A 43 3.77 -8.42 -5.33
N TYR A 44 3.00 -8.57 -6.40
CA TYR A 44 3.51 -8.99 -7.71
C TYR A 44 4.52 -7.96 -8.28
N GLU A 45 4.20 -6.66 -8.27
CA GLU A 45 5.11 -5.61 -8.72
C GLU A 45 6.38 -5.53 -7.86
N GLN A 46 6.33 -5.86 -6.57
CA GLN A 46 7.53 -5.91 -5.72
C GLN A 46 8.48 -7.04 -6.16
N LEU A 47 7.94 -8.19 -6.56
CA LEU A 47 8.71 -9.31 -7.11
C LEU A 47 9.21 -9.01 -8.53
N GLU A 48 8.41 -8.32 -9.34
CA GLU A 48 8.77 -7.91 -10.72
C GLU A 48 9.89 -6.84 -10.75
N ARG A 49 10.00 -5.99 -9.72
CA ARG A 49 11.11 -5.03 -9.56
C ARG A 49 12.44 -5.66 -9.14
N CYS A 50 12.45 -6.87 -8.59
CA CYS A 50 13.66 -7.57 -8.17
C CYS A 50 13.64 -9.06 -8.61
N PRO A 51 13.67 -9.33 -9.93
CA PRO A 51 13.64 -10.68 -10.44
C PRO A 51 14.98 -11.37 -10.21
N ARG A 52 14.98 -12.51 -9.52
CA ARG A 52 16.16 -13.39 -9.41
C ARG A 52 16.41 -14.04 -10.76
N SER A 53 17.68 -14.12 -11.20
CA SER A 53 18.08 -14.69 -12.50
C SER A 53 17.37 -16.02 -12.80
N GLY A 54 16.77 -16.12 -13.98
CA GLY A 54 16.01 -17.31 -14.42
C GLY A 54 14.57 -17.43 -13.91
N THR A 55 14.02 -16.41 -13.21
CA THR A 55 12.61 -16.42 -12.78
C THR A 55 11.67 -16.09 -13.94
N ASN A 56 10.70 -16.97 -14.23
CA ASN A 56 9.67 -16.75 -15.25
C ASN A 56 8.44 -16.00 -14.66
N LYS A 57 7.53 -15.49 -15.51
CA LYS A 57 6.31 -14.77 -15.08
C LYS A 57 5.39 -15.66 -14.25
N GLU A 58 5.23 -16.92 -14.62
CA GLU A 58 4.48 -17.91 -13.87
C GLU A 58 5.08 -18.11 -12.46
N ASP A 59 6.41 -18.12 -12.32
CA ASP A 59 7.08 -18.20 -11.02
C ASP A 59 6.84 -16.94 -10.16
N LEU A 60 6.79 -15.75 -10.78
CA LEU A 60 6.44 -14.50 -10.09
C LEU A 60 5.00 -14.56 -9.55
N VAL A 61 4.05 -15.11 -10.33
CA VAL A 61 2.66 -15.32 -9.89
C VAL A 61 2.61 -16.32 -8.73
N ILE A 62 3.29 -17.47 -8.83
CA ILE A 62 3.33 -18.47 -7.76
C ILE A 62 3.95 -17.89 -6.47
N LYS A 63 5.04 -17.12 -6.59
CA LYS A 63 5.66 -16.41 -5.45
C LYS A 63 4.72 -15.36 -4.86
N ALA A 64 4.02 -14.58 -5.69
CA ALA A 64 3.05 -13.59 -5.23
C ALA A 64 1.85 -14.23 -4.51
N LEU A 65 1.40 -15.41 -4.96
CA LEU A 65 0.32 -16.18 -4.32
C LEU A 65 0.72 -16.67 -2.92
N ARG A 66 1.93 -17.24 -2.78
CA ARG A 66 2.48 -17.66 -1.47
C ARG A 66 2.65 -16.47 -0.54
N LEU A 67 3.27 -15.39 -1.03
CA LEU A 67 3.45 -14.16 -0.27
C LEU A 67 2.10 -13.56 0.19
N TYR A 68 1.05 -13.65 -0.62
CA TYR A 68 -0.29 -13.22 -0.23
C TYR A 68 -0.85 -14.07 0.92
N GLU A 69 -0.69 -15.38 0.84
CA GLU A 69 -1.16 -16.32 1.86
C GLU A 69 -0.41 -16.14 3.19
N ASP A 70 0.93 -16.01 3.14
CA ASP A 70 1.78 -15.72 4.30
C ASP A 70 1.37 -14.40 5.01
N PHE A 71 1.06 -13.35 4.24
CA PHE A 71 0.71 -12.03 4.78
C PHE A 71 -0.73 -11.88 5.28
N TYR A 72 -1.67 -12.66 4.74
CA TYR A 72 -3.11 -12.54 5.03
C TYR A 72 -3.74 -13.80 5.63
N ALA A 73 -2.96 -14.84 5.95
CA ALA A 73 -3.39 -16.14 6.46
C ALA A 73 -4.55 -16.78 5.66
N THR A 74 -4.68 -16.40 4.38
CA THR A 74 -5.80 -16.79 3.51
C THR A 74 -5.36 -16.87 2.05
N PRO A 75 -5.70 -17.94 1.32
CA PRO A 75 -5.31 -18.09 -0.08
C PRO A 75 -5.99 -17.05 -0.97
N PHE A 76 -5.27 -16.59 -2.00
CA PHE A 76 -5.79 -15.56 -2.92
C PHE A 76 -6.81 -16.13 -3.92
N LYS A 77 -8.10 -15.99 -3.60
CA LYS A 77 -9.22 -16.52 -4.40
C LYS A 77 -9.57 -15.75 -5.67
N PHE A 78 -8.83 -14.69 -6.02
CA PHE A 78 -9.19 -13.73 -7.09
C PHE A 78 -8.18 -13.66 -8.24
N LEU A 79 -7.34 -14.68 -8.44
CA LEU A 79 -6.32 -14.73 -9.49
C LEU A 79 -6.89 -14.42 -10.88
N HIS A 80 -7.99 -15.08 -11.26
CA HIS A 80 -8.63 -14.86 -12.55
C HIS A 80 -9.21 -13.44 -12.72
N CYS A 81 -9.68 -12.82 -11.63
CA CYS A 81 -10.09 -11.41 -11.66
C CYS A 81 -8.90 -10.48 -11.93
N TRP A 82 -7.73 -10.78 -11.34
CA TRP A 82 -6.48 -10.05 -11.59
C TRP A 82 -6.01 -10.18 -13.05
N GLU A 83 -6.01 -11.38 -13.63
CA GLU A 83 -5.63 -11.63 -15.04
C GLU A 83 -6.44 -10.79 -16.05
N ILE A 84 -7.73 -10.56 -15.77
CA ILE A 84 -8.61 -9.73 -16.61
C ILE A 84 -8.31 -8.24 -16.42
N LEU A 85 -7.96 -7.85 -15.19
CA LEU A 85 -7.71 -6.46 -14.83
C LEU A 85 -6.34 -5.98 -15.34
N ILE A 86 -5.29 -6.79 -15.23
CA ILE A 86 -3.94 -6.47 -15.74
C ILE A 86 -3.89 -6.37 -17.28
N LYS A 87 -4.80 -7.07 -17.98
CA LYS A 87 -4.98 -6.94 -19.44
C LYS A 87 -5.76 -5.68 -19.85
N ASN A 88 -6.20 -4.84 -18.91
CA ASN A 88 -7.02 -3.67 -19.22
C ASN A 88 -6.25 -2.34 -19.04
N PRO A 89 -6.01 -1.55 -20.10
CA PRO A 89 -5.18 -0.35 -20.00
C PRO A 89 -5.78 0.72 -19.07
N LYS A 90 -7.11 0.82 -18.96
CA LYS A 90 -7.77 1.74 -18.02
C LYS A 90 -7.62 1.32 -16.55
N TRP A 91 -7.32 0.04 -16.28
CA TRP A 91 -6.94 -0.40 -14.93
C TRP A 91 -5.48 -0.06 -14.67
N CYS A 92 -4.57 -0.50 -15.54
CA CYS A 92 -3.12 -0.31 -15.34
C CYS A 92 -2.74 1.17 -15.16
N SER A 93 -3.35 2.09 -15.91
CA SER A 93 -3.18 3.54 -15.72
C SER A 93 -3.49 4.05 -14.29
N GLN A 94 -4.39 3.39 -13.55
CA GLN A 94 -4.71 3.72 -12.16
C GLN A 94 -3.71 3.16 -11.12
N PHE A 95 -2.83 2.25 -11.53
CA PHE A 95 -1.85 1.59 -10.67
C PHE A 95 -0.42 2.07 -10.94
N VAL A 96 -0.07 2.28 -12.21
CA VAL A 96 1.24 2.77 -12.67
C VAL A 96 1.59 4.19 -12.17
N THR A 97 0.59 4.97 -11.71
CA THR A 97 0.75 6.39 -11.35
C THR A 97 1.13 6.65 -9.87
N LYS A 98 1.46 5.63 -9.07
CA LYS A 98 1.74 5.78 -7.62
C LYS A 98 3.18 5.49 -7.17
N THR A 99 4.15 5.38 -8.08
CA THR A 99 5.58 5.36 -7.72
C THR A 99 6.37 6.44 -8.45
N GLY A 100 6.47 7.61 -7.78
CA GLY A 100 7.56 8.59 -7.90
C GLY A 100 8.00 9.10 -9.29
N ALA A 101 7.46 10.25 -9.70
CA ALA A 101 8.14 11.18 -10.62
C ALA A 101 7.53 12.61 -10.55
N SER A 102 7.70 13.31 -9.44
CA SER A 102 7.54 14.78 -9.43
C SER A 102 8.88 15.41 -9.80
N ASN A 103 9.24 15.38 -11.09
CA ASN A 103 10.36 16.17 -11.60
C ASN A 103 9.83 17.33 -12.45
N LYS A 104 9.79 18.53 -11.86
CA LYS A 104 9.75 19.77 -12.63
C LYS A 104 11.13 19.93 -13.27
N GLN A 105 11.21 19.76 -14.58
CA GLN A 105 12.29 20.37 -15.37
C GLN A 105 11.65 21.30 -16.40
N GLY A 106 11.86 22.59 -16.19
CA GLY A 106 11.80 23.58 -17.25
C GLY A 106 13.23 24.12 -17.42
N SER A 107 13.75 24.02 -18.63
CA SER A 107 14.94 24.72 -19.10
C SER A 107 14.97 24.61 -20.62
N ASP A 108 14.48 25.69 -21.22
CA ASP A 108 14.90 26.31 -22.48
C ASP A 108 16.19 25.78 -23.15
N ASP A 109 16.19 25.67 -24.49
CA ASP A 109 17.06 26.49 -25.35
C ASP A 109 16.82 26.28 -26.87
N GLY A 110 16.30 27.32 -27.54
CA GLY A 110 16.56 27.81 -28.91
C GLY A 110 16.41 26.96 -30.21
N ILE A 111 16.40 27.49 -31.45
CA ILE A 111 16.39 28.86 -32.10
C ILE A 111 16.52 28.61 -33.65
N PRO A 112 16.17 29.45 -34.68
CA PRO A 112 15.65 30.85 -34.76
C PRO A 112 14.39 31.09 -35.69
N ALA A 113 13.96 32.37 -35.78
CA ALA A 113 13.56 33.19 -36.97
C ALA A 113 12.52 32.74 -38.04
N THR A 114 11.57 33.59 -38.46
CA THR A 114 11.85 34.83 -39.24
C THR A 114 10.73 35.89 -39.18
N LEU A 115 11.10 37.12 -38.73
CA LEU A 115 10.66 38.51 -39.09
C LEU A 115 9.15 38.82 -39.33
N THR A 116 8.57 39.94 -38.83
CA THR A 116 8.82 41.33 -39.30
C THR A 116 8.44 42.43 -38.28
N GLU A 117 9.14 43.57 -38.39
CA GLU A 117 9.08 44.91 -37.73
C GLU A 117 7.75 45.71 -37.87
N SER A 118 7.48 46.91 -37.28
CA SER A 118 8.11 47.80 -36.26
C SER A 118 7.11 48.89 -35.73
N SER A 119 7.55 49.72 -34.77
CA SER A 119 6.86 50.79 -34.00
C SER A 119 6.27 52.02 -34.76
N ASN A 120 5.37 52.82 -34.10
CA ASN A 120 5.49 54.30 -33.91
C ASN A 120 4.30 55.04 -33.18
N VAL A 121 4.48 55.41 -31.90
CA VAL A 121 4.48 56.77 -31.26
C VAL A 121 3.43 57.90 -31.60
N ILE A 122 2.49 58.19 -30.66
CA ILE A 122 2.04 59.51 -30.04
C ILE A 122 1.34 60.63 -30.93
N PRO A 123 0.53 61.66 -30.46
CA PRO A 123 -0.29 61.94 -29.24
C PRO A 123 -1.77 62.44 -29.46
N GLU A 124 -2.51 62.64 -28.33
CA GLU A 124 -3.18 63.92 -27.89
C GLU A 124 -4.68 63.88 -27.47
N ASN A 125 -5.01 64.73 -26.48
CA ASN A 125 -6.22 64.81 -25.63
C ASN A 125 -7.01 66.11 -25.97
N PRO A 126 -8.32 66.29 -25.61
CA PRO A 126 -8.67 66.77 -24.25
C PRO A 126 -10.06 66.35 -23.70
N ILE A 127 -10.42 66.91 -22.53
CA ILE A 127 -11.41 66.41 -21.54
C ILE A 127 -12.75 67.26 -21.55
N PRO A 128 -13.65 67.25 -20.52
CA PRO A 128 -15.03 66.76 -20.57
C PRO A 128 -16.13 67.88 -20.57
N PRO A 129 -17.40 67.53 -20.27
CA PRO A 129 -18.13 68.26 -19.21
C PRO A 129 -18.67 67.36 -18.07
N LYS A 130 -19.09 68.04 -16.99
CA LYS A 130 -19.29 67.51 -15.62
C LYS A 130 -20.75 67.19 -15.24
N GLU A 131 -20.85 66.25 -14.30
CA GLU A 131 -21.74 66.21 -13.11
C GLU A 131 -23.27 66.36 -13.26
N THR A 132 -23.98 65.36 -12.70
CA THR A 132 -25.01 65.67 -11.69
C THR A 132 -25.13 64.51 -10.70
N ASP A 133 -25.25 64.85 -9.41
CA ASP A 133 -25.27 63.93 -8.28
C ASP A 133 -26.68 63.37 -8.03
N ASN A 134 -26.80 62.08 -7.67
CA ASN A 134 -27.96 61.55 -6.97
C ASN A 134 -27.71 60.14 -6.37
N ASP A 135 -27.41 60.17 -5.07
CA ASP A 135 -27.84 59.28 -3.99
C ASP A 135 -27.78 57.74 -4.15
N GLY A 136 -27.22 57.11 -3.12
CA GLY A 136 -26.78 55.72 -3.15
C GLY A 136 -27.87 54.71 -2.86
N ILE A 137 -28.41 54.06 -3.91
CA ILE A 137 -29.09 52.76 -3.78
C ILE A 137 -28.36 51.70 -4.61
N VAL A 138 -27.41 51.01 -3.97
CA VAL A 138 -26.86 49.76 -4.48
C VAL A 138 -28.01 48.74 -4.55
N ARG A 139 -28.51 48.49 -5.75
CA ARG A 139 -29.56 47.49 -6.01
C ARG A 139 -29.13 46.16 -5.38
N PRO A 140 -29.95 45.53 -4.51
CA PRO A 140 -29.54 44.35 -3.76
C PRO A 140 -29.12 43.23 -4.73
N GLN A 141 -27.99 42.58 -4.44
CA GLN A 141 -27.46 41.50 -5.27
C GLN A 141 -28.57 40.47 -5.57
N GLY A 142 -28.85 40.29 -6.86
CA GLY A 142 -30.04 39.58 -7.31
C GLY A 142 -30.18 38.18 -6.69
N ARG A 143 -31.41 37.82 -6.31
CA ARG A 143 -31.81 36.58 -5.60
C ARG A 143 -31.16 35.29 -6.17
N LYS A 144 -30.83 35.28 -7.47
CA LYS A 144 -30.12 34.20 -8.17
C LYS A 144 -28.65 34.05 -7.72
N ASN A 145 -27.88 35.15 -7.72
CA ASN A 145 -26.45 35.14 -7.37
C ASN A 145 -26.22 34.79 -5.90
N CYS A 146 -27.06 35.30 -4.98
CA CYS A 146 -27.00 34.95 -3.57
C CYS A 146 -27.31 33.47 -3.31
N LYS A 147 -28.27 32.88 -4.07
CA LYS A 147 -28.59 31.46 -3.98
C LYS A 147 -27.45 30.58 -4.49
N ASP A 148 -26.82 30.94 -5.62
CA ASP A 148 -25.69 30.17 -6.15
C ASP A 148 -24.41 30.33 -5.30
N LYS A 149 -24.15 31.49 -4.68
CA LYS A 149 -23.07 31.64 -3.70
C LYS A 149 -23.29 30.74 -2.49
N LYS A 150 -24.51 30.65 -1.95
CA LYS A 150 -24.85 29.72 -0.85
C LYS A 150 -24.70 28.25 -1.25
N ARG A 151 -25.03 27.87 -2.50
CA ARG A 151 -24.81 26.51 -3.02
C ARG A 151 -23.32 26.17 -3.09
N ARG A 152 -22.50 27.06 -3.66
CA ARG A 152 -21.04 26.88 -3.75
C ARG A 152 -20.39 26.71 -2.38
N LEU A 153 -20.74 27.54 -1.40
CA LEU A 153 -20.22 27.43 -0.03
C LEU A 153 -20.62 26.10 0.65
N HIS A 154 -21.82 25.59 0.39
CA HIS A 154 -22.25 24.29 0.92
C HIS A 154 -21.51 23.12 0.24
N GLU A 155 -21.27 23.21 -1.06
CA GLU A 155 -20.51 22.24 -1.85
C GLU A 155 -19.03 22.20 -1.43
N GLU A 156 -18.40 23.37 -1.27
CA GLU A 156 -17.06 23.55 -0.74
C GLU A 156 -16.92 23.00 0.69
N LYS A 157 -17.87 23.31 1.57
CA LYS A 157 -17.90 22.72 2.93
C LYS A 157 -18.02 21.18 2.86
N GLY A 158 -18.84 20.64 1.96
CA GLY A 158 -18.96 19.20 1.76
C GLY A 158 -17.66 18.54 1.27
N VAL A 159 -16.88 19.23 0.43
CA VAL A 159 -15.55 18.80 0.00
C VAL A 159 -14.56 18.82 1.17
N VAL A 160 -14.53 19.89 1.98
CA VAL A 160 -13.68 19.99 3.18
C VAL A 160 -14.02 18.90 4.20
N ASP A 161 -15.31 18.68 4.48
CA ASP A 161 -15.78 17.61 5.38
C ASP A 161 -15.38 16.21 4.85
N ALA A 162 -15.33 16.01 3.53
CA ALA A 162 -14.86 14.76 2.91
C ALA A 162 -13.33 14.59 2.97
N LEU A 163 -12.56 15.67 2.76
CA LEU A 163 -11.10 15.67 2.89
C LEU A 163 -10.66 15.37 4.32
N ASN A 164 -11.29 16.01 5.32
CA ASN A 164 -11.00 15.76 6.74
C ASN A 164 -11.28 14.29 7.13
N LYS A 165 -12.38 13.70 6.62
CA LYS A 165 -12.69 12.27 6.82
C LYS A 165 -11.65 11.37 6.17
N LEU A 166 -11.17 11.71 4.97
CA LEU A 166 -10.11 10.95 4.28
C LEU A 166 -8.78 11.05 5.06
N GLN A 167 -8.39 12.23 5.52
CA GLN A 167 -7.19 12.44 6.32
C GLN A 167 -7.22 11.61 7.61
N SER A 168 -8.31 11.71 8.40
CA SER A 168 -8.47 10.90 9.63
C SER A 168 -8.49 9.39 9.35
N THR A 169 -8.98 8.96 8.18
CA THR A 169 -8.94 7.54 7.77
C THR A 169 -7.52 7.10 7.42
N LEU A 170 -6.73 7.95 6.75
CA LEU A 170 -5.35 7.65 6.39
C LEU A 170 -4.44 7.62 7.62
N GLU A 171 -4.62 8.54 8.56
CA GLU A 171 -3.89 8.60 9.83
C GLU A 171 -4.10 7.30 10.63
N LYS A 172 -5.36 6.92 10.88
CA LYS A 172 -5.70 5.63 11.53
C LYS A 172 -5.14 4.42 10.77
N GLN A 173 -5.08 4.47 9.44
CA GLN A 173 -4.50 3.40 8.64
C GLN A 173 -2.98 3.32 8.80
N VAL A 174 -2.28 4.45 8.97
CA VAL A 174 -0.85 4.50 9.29
C VAL A 174 -0.60 3.92 10.68
N ASP A 175 -1.40 4.28 11.69
CA ASP A 175 -1.27 3.76 13.06
C ASP A 175 -1.48 2.24 13.12
N VAL A 176 -2.56 1.74 12.52
CA VAL A 176 -2.83 0.28 12.43
C VAL A 176 -1.72 -0.45 11.67
N ASN A 177 -1.15 0.16 10.62
CA ASN A 177 -0.01 -0.42 9.91
C ASN A 177 1.25 -0.45 10.80
N ARG A 178 1.50 0.60 11.58
CA ARG A 178 2.64 0.72 12.50
C ARG A 178 2.56 -0.34 13.60
N GLU A 179 1.41 -0.46 14.25
CA GLU A 179 1.14 -1.48 15.27
C GLU A 179 1.26 -2.90 14.70
N SER A 180 0.67 -3.17 13.53
CA SER A 180 0.78 -4.47 12.86
C SER A 180 2.23 -4.85 12.54
N MET A 181 3.07 -3.89 12.15
CA MET A 181 4.51 -4.13 11.93
C MET A 181 5.27 -4.40 13.22
N GLU A 182 4.98 -3.71 14.32
CA GLU A 182 5.63 -3.97 15.61
C GLU A 182 5.22 -5.33 16.18
N ILE A 183 3.94 -5.73 16.08
CA ILE A 183 3.47 -7.07 16.47
C ILE A 183 4.21 -8.15 15.68
N ARG A 184 4.33 -8.00 14.35
CA ARG A 184 5.09 -8.95 13.50
C ARG A 184 6.55 -9.06 13.92
N LYS A 185 7.20 -7.92 14.21
CA LYS A 185 8.58 -7.89 14.70
C LYS A 185 8.73 -8.61 16.04
N GLN A 186 7.81 -8.40 16.99
CA GLN A 186 7.83 -9.10 18.28
C GLN A 186 7.62 -10.61 18.14
N VAL A 187 6.71 -11.04 17.26
CA VAL A 187 6.50 -12.48 16.96
C VAL A 187 7.77 -13.10 16.38
N LEU A 188 8.36 -12.47 15.36
CA LEU A 188 9.59 -12.95 14.74
C LEU A 188 10.76 -13.03 15.72
N MET A 189 10.94 -12.01 16.57
CA MET A 189 11.97 -12.00 17.61
C MET A 189 11.79 -13.15 18.60
N LYS A 190 10.56 -13.40 19.07
CA LYS A 190 10.24 -14.53 19.97
C LYS A 190 10.43 -15.88 19.29
N GLU A 191 10.11 -16.01 18.00
CA GLU A 191 10.32 -17.23 17.23
C GLU A 191 11.81 -17.56 17.08
N ILE A 192 12.64 -16.55 16.77
CA ILE A 192 14.11 -16.69 16.73
C ILE A 192 14.63 -17.10 18.11
N GLU A 193 14.22 -16.42 19.19
CA GLU A 193 14.64 -16.75 20.55
C GLU A 193 14.26 -18.18 20.97
N LEU A 194 13.03 -18.62 20.66
CA LEU A 194 12.57 -19.99 20.90
C LEU A 194 13.38 -21.02 20.11
N LYS A 195 13.71 -20.71 18.85
CA LYS A 195 14.52 -21.57 17.97
C LYS A 195 15.96 -21.69 18.46
N GLU A 196 16.57 -20.58 18.88
CA GLU A 196 17.91 -20.56 19.47
C GLU A 196 17.95 -21.31 20.81
N LYS A 197 16.97 -21.10 21.70
CA LYS A 197 16.83 -21.87 22.95
C LYS A 197 16.66 -23.38 22.67
N GLY A 198 15.84 -23.74 21.67
CA GLY A 198 15.66 -25.12 21.22
C GLY A 198 16.96 -25.75 20.72
N GLN A 199 17.68 -25.07 19.82
CA GLN A 199 18.98 -25.53 19.32
C GLN A 199 20.03 -25.62 20.44
N ARG A 200 20.03 -24.67 21.38
CA ARG A 200 20.93 -24.65 22.55
C ARG A 200 20.67 -25.86 23.45
N ARG A 201 19.40 -26.16 23.78
CA ARG A 201 19.01 -27.38 24.52
C ARG A 201 19.38 -28.66 23.76
N GLN A 202 19.21 -28.71 22.44
CA GLN A 202 19.63 -29.86 21.63
C GLN A 202 21.16 -30.07 21.66
N ASN A 203 21.94 -28.99 21.53
CA ASN A 203 23.40 -29.04 21.61
C ASN A 203 23.88 -29.47 23.02
N GLN A 204 23.25 -28.96 24.07
CA GLN A 204 23.51 -29.39 25.46
C GLN A 204 23.22 -30.88 25.64
N ASN A 205 22.08 -31.39 25.15
CA ASN A 205 21.75 -32.81 25.20
C ASN A 205 22.74 -33.66 24.40
N ARG A 206 23.24 -33.19 23.25
CA ARG A 206 24.28 -33.86 22.48
C ARG A 206 25.60 -33.97 23.25
N ILE A 207 26.01 -32.90 23.96
CA ILE A 207 27.20 -32.91 24.80
C ILE A 207 27.01 -33.82 26.02
N MET A 208 25.84 -33.79 26.65
CA MET A 208 25.53 -34.60 27.84
C MET A 208 25.47 -36.10 27.54
N ASN A 209 24.97 -36.48 26.36
CA ASN A 209 24.91 -37.88 25.91
C ASN A 209 26.15 -38.36 25.14
N GLN A 210 27.24 -37.58 25.11
CA GLN A 210 28.48 -37.98 24.45
C GLN A 210 29.20 -39.08 25.26
N ASP A 211 29.42 -40.24 24.63
CA ASP A 211 30.19 -41.33 25.21
C ASP A 211 31.67 -40.95 25.39
N LEU A 212 32.10 -40.82 26.65
CA LEU A 212 33.45 -40.43 27.05
C LEU A 212 34.48 -41.55 26.93
N SER A 213 34.05 -42.83 26.87
CA SER A 213 34.96 -43.98 26.80
C SER A 213 35.77 -43.99 25.50
N LYS A 214 35.16 -43.50 24.41
CA LYS A 214 35.72 -43.43 23.04
C LYS A 214 36.58 -42.20 22.78
N LEU A 215 36.69 -41.27 23.73
CA LEU A 215 37.47 -40.03 23.58
C LEU A 215 38.87 -40.18 24.18
N SER A 216 39.84 -39.49 23.58
CA SER A 216 41.19 -39.40 24.15
C SER A 216 41.17 -38.65 25.50
N PRO A 217 42.11 -38.91 26.43
CA PRO A 217 42.09 -38.29 27.76
C PRO A 217 42.00 -36.75 27.75
N PHE A 218 42.69 -36.11 26.79
CA PHE A 218 42.67 -34.65 26.61
C PHE A 218 41.29 -34.13 26.18
N VAL A 219 40.61 -34.82 25.25
CA VAL A 219 39.27 -34.42 24.78
C VAL A 219 38.20 -34.79 25.81
N ARG A 220 38.39 -35.87 26.57
CA ARG A 220 37.49 -36.28 27.65
C ARG A 220 37.34 -35.18 28.70
N ALA A 221 38.44 -34.65 29.22
CA ALA A 221 38.44 -33.61 30.25
C ALA A 221 37.67 -32.34 29.84
N SER A 222 37.71 -31.96 28.55
CA SER A 222 36.94 -30.79 28.07
C SER A 222 35.45 -31.08 27.95
N TYR A 223 35.05 -32.31 27.59
CA TYR A 223 33.64 -32.73 27.63
C TYR A 223 33.10 -32.83 29.06
N GLU A 224 33.86 -33.40 30.00
CA GLU A 224 33.48 -33.46 31.41
C GLU A 224 33.24 -32.05 32.00
N TYR A 225 34.12 -31.10 31.70
CA TYR A 225 33.94 -29.69 32.07
C TYR A 225 32.67 -29.08 31.46
N MET A 226 32.40 -29.33 30.17
CA MET A 226 31.18 -28.85 29.52
C MET A 226 29.92 -29.48 30.10
N GLN A 227 29.93 -30.78 30.40
CA GLN A 227 28.82 -31.49 31.03
C GLN A 227 28.52 -30.94 32.44
N ALA A 228 29.54 -30.75 33.27
CA ALA A 228 29.39 -30.14 34.60
C ALA A 228 28.81 -28.71 34.53
N LYS A 229 29.25 -27.90 33.55
CA LYS A 229 28.71 -26.57 33.30
C LYS A 229 27.24 -26.59 32.86
N ILE A 230 26.85 -27.56 32.03
CA ILE A 230 25.48 -27.77 31.57
C ILE A 230 24.58 -28.21 32.73
N LEU A 231 25.02 -29.16 33.56
CA LEU A 231 24.29 -29.61 34.74
C LEU A 231 24.00 -28.46 35.69
N LYS A 232 25.01 -27.63 36.01
CA LYS A 232 24.81 -26.43 36.83
C LYS A 232 23.83 -25.43 36.22
N GLU A 233 23.76 -25.35 34.90
CA GLU A 233 22.78 -24.50 34.22
C GLU A 233 21.35 -25.05 34.36
N TRP A 234 21.18 -26.37 34.20
CA TRP A 234 19.88 -27.04 34.34
C TRP A 234 19.36 -27.06 35.79
N ASP A 235 20.26 -27.11 36.77
CA ASP A 235 19.99 -26.95 38.20
C ASP A 235 19.41 -25.55 38.49
N ASN A 236 20.02 -24.48 37.96
CA ASN A 236 19.48 -23.11 38.06
C ASN A 236 18.12 -22.95 37.34
N ASP A 237 17.88 -23.70 36.26
CA ASP A 237 16.60 -23.71 35.52
C ASP A 237 15.50 -24.52 36.25
N GLY A 238 15.81 -25.19 37.36
CA GLY A 238 14.84 -25.99 38.13
C GLY A 238 14.43 -27.31 37.44
N LEU A 239 15.33 -27.92 36.66
CA LEU A 239 15.09 -29.23 36.02
C LEU A 239 15.44 -30.44 36.90
N PHE A 240 15.87 -30.22 38.14
CA PHE A 240 16.28 -31.22 39.12
C PHE A 240 15.63 -30.96 40.48
#